data_AF-A0AAW8G5B1-F1
#
_entry.id   AF-A0AAW8G5B1-F1
#
_cell.length_a   1.000
_cell.length_b   1.000
_cell.length_c   1.000
_cell.angle_alpha   90.00
_cell.angle_beta   90.00
_cell.angle_gamma   90.00
#
_symmetry.space_group_name_H-M   'P 1'
#
loop_
_entity.id
_entity.type
_entity.pdbx_description
1 polymer ?
#
loop_
_entity_poly.entity_id
_entity_poly.type
_entity_poly.pdbx_seq_one_letter_code
_entity_poly.pdbx_strand_id
1 'polypeptide(L)'
;MMKYFFIIILFFALLCSCSKKSSQPVVDYSTDYEQNRRMLDLNYAAKVQKQQTIALLDGKVSDLVDIERLMARGKIRDFTIIKDSAEIEKLHYSYGNVKTVIIAVKK
;
A
#
# COMPACT_ATOMS: atom_id res chain seq x y z
N MET A 1 -18.40 -47.40 3.05
CA MET A 1 -19.25 -46.23 3.36
C MET A 1 -18.61 -44.86 3.07
N MET A 2 -17.31 -44.75 2.77
CA MET A 2 -16.63 -43.44 2.55
C MET A 2 -16.64 -42.90 1.10
N LYS A 3 -17.18 -43.62 0.12
CA LYS A 3 -17.07 -43.26 -1.31
C LYS A 3 -18.05 -42.15 -1.75
N TYR A 4 -19.18 -42.00 -1.04
CA TYR A 4 -20.20 -40.99 -1.35
C TYR A 4 -19.95 -39.64 -0.67
N PHE A 5 -19.08 -39.60 0.34
CA PHE A 5 -18.77 -38.37 1.08
C PHE A 5 -18.06 -37.33 0.20
N PHE A 6 -17.19 -37.80 -0.71
CA PHE A 6 -16.45 -36.95 -1.65
C PHE A 6 -17.35 -36.28 -2.69
N ILE A 7 -18.46 -36.94 -3.07
CA ILE A 7 -19.41 -36.44 -4.06
C ILE A 7 -20.27 -35.31 -3.47
N ILE A 8 -20.62 -35.41 -2.18
CA ILE A 8 -21.43 -34.41 -1.48
C ILE A 8 -20.66 -33.08 -1.33
N ILE A 9 -19.35 -33.14 -1.07
CA ILE A 9 -18.50 -31.96 -0.93
C ILE A 9 -18.35 -31.23 -2.28
N LEU A 10 -18.24 -31.98 -3.39
CA LEU A 10 -18.13 -31.40 -4.74
C LEU A 10 -19.42 -30.68 -5.17
N PHE A 11 -20.58 -31.19 -4.76
CA PHE A 11 -21.87 -30.59 -5.10
C PHE A 11 -22.14 -29.28 -4.32
N PHE A 12 -21.62 -29.17 -3.10
CA PHE A 12 -21.79 -27.97 -2.28
C PHE A 12 -20.96 -26.78 -2.79
N ALA A 13 -19.81 -27.02 -3.42
CA ALA A 13 -18.96 -25.97 -3.97
C ALA A 13 -19.59 -25.25 -5.19
N LEU A 14 -20.46 -25.92 -5.95
CA LEU A 14 -21.12 -25.35 -7.13
C LEU A 14 -22.27 -24.38 -6.80
N LEU A 15 -22.88 -24.50 -5.61
CA LEU A 15 -24.02 -23.68 -5.21
C LEU A 15 -23.63 -22.32 -4.62
N CYS A 16 -22.32 -22.06 -4.42
CA CYS A 16 -21.83 -20.82 -3.80
C CYS A 16 -21.33 -19.76 -4.79
N SER A 17 -21.37 -20.02 -6.11
CA SER A 17 -20.95 -19.05 -7.13
C SER A 17 -22.11 -18.19 -7.65
N CYS A 18 -22.73 -17.40 -6.76
CA CYS A 18 -23.53 -16.24 -7.16
C CYS A 18 -22.77 -14.95 -6.80
N SER A 19 -21.83 -14.54 -7.66
CA SER A 19 -21.24 -13.21 -7.60
C SER A 19 -22.24 -12.20 -8.17
N LYS A 20 -22.94 -11.47 -7.28
CA LYS A 20 -23.70 -10.28 -7.70
C LYS A 20 -22.72 -9.24 -8.24
N LYS A 21 -22.68 -9.07 -9.56
CA LYS A 21 -21.99 -7.95 -10.20
C LYS A 21 -22.75 -6.68 -9.82
N SER A 22 -22.20 -5.91 -8.88
CA SER A 22 -22.76 -4.62 -8.48
C SER A 22 -22.81 -3.72 -9.72
N SER A 23 -24.01 -3.42 -10.21
CA SER A 23 -24.21 -2.42 -11.26
C SER A 23 -23.80 -1.07 -10.67
N GLN A 24 -22.61 -0.59 -10.99
CA GLN A 24 -22.26 0.80 -10.73
C GLN A 24 -23.28 1.67 -11.47
N PRO A 25 -23.78 2.76 -10.87
CA PRO A 25 -24.72 3.66 -11.54
C PRO A 25 -24.10 4.14 -12.85
N VAL A 26 -24.85 4.05 -13.95
CA VAL A 26 -24.44 4.62 -15.23
C VAL A 26 -24.45 6.13 -15.06
N VAL A 27 -23.28 6.75 -15.04
CA VAL A 27 -23.15 8.19 -14.87
C VAL A 27 -22.77 8.83 -16.20
N ASP A 28 -23.57 9.80 -16.63
CA ASP A 28 -23.62 10.33 -17.99
C ASP A 28 -22.66 11.52 -18.21
N TYR A 29 -21.53 11.52 -17.51
CA TYR A 29 -20.43 12.44 -17.78
C TYR A 29 -19.40 11.78 -18.70
N SER A 30 -18.64 12.59 -19.45
CA SER A 30 -17.45 12.10 -20.16
C SER A 30 -16.56 11.34 -19.17
N THR A 31 -16.23 10.09 -19.52
CA THR A 31 -15.31 9.24 -18.74
C THR A 31 -13.97 9.93 -18.46
N ASP A 32 -13.58 10.87 -19.33
CA ASP A 32 -12.36 11.65 -19.19
C ASP A 32 -12.39 12.57 -17.97
N TYR A 33 -13.56 13.12 -17.61
CA TYR A 33 -13.67 14.00 -16.44
C TYR A 33 -13.39 13.26 -15.13
N GLU A 34 -14.09 12.15 -14.88
CA GLU A 34 -13.88 11.36 -13.66
C GLU A 34 -12.51 10.70 -13.62
N GLN A 35 -11.99 10.25 -14.76
CA GLN A 35 -10.65 9.70 -14.83
C GLN A 35 -9.58 10.77 -14.50
N ASN A 36 -9.71 11.97 -15.08
CA ASN A 36 -8.79 13.08 -14.78
C ASN A 36 -8.88 13.52 -13.33
N ARG A 37 -10.10 13.60 -12.77
CA ARG A 37 -10.31 13.92 -11.35
C ARG A 37 -9.64 12.91 -10.44
N ARG A 38 -9.84 11.60 -10.68
CA ARG A 38 -9.18 10.54 -9.91
C ARG A 38 -7.65 10.62 -10.01
N MET A 39 -7.13 10.92 -11.20
CA MET A 39 -5.68 11.07 -11.39
C MET A 39 -5.13 12.28 -10.61
N LEU A 40 -5.84 13.40 -10.59
CA LEU A 40 -5.51 14.56 -9.77
C LEU A 40 -5.52 14.23 -8.27
N ASP A 41 -6.54 13.53 -7.80
CA ASP A 41 -6.67 13.12 -6.40
C ASP A 41 -5.52 12.18 -6.00
N LEU A 42 -5.16 11.23 -6.86
CA LEU A 42 -4.03 10.32 -6.64
C LEU A 42 -2.70 11.07 -6.60
N ASN A 43 -2.49 12.02 -7.52
CA ASN A 43 -1.28 12.85 -7.53
C ASN A 43 -1.17 13.69 -6.26
N TYR A 44 -2.29 14.25 -5.80
CA TYR A 44 -2.33 14.99 -4.55
C TYR A 44 -2.02 14.09 -3.35
N ALA A 45 -2.65 12.92 -3.25
CA ALA A 45 -2.40 11.95 -2.20
C ALA A 45 -0.94 11.50 -2.17
N ALA A 46 -0.35 11.21 -3.33
CA ALA A 46 1.06 10.84 -3.46
C ALA A 46 2.00 11.97 -2.99
N LYS A 47 1.66 13.23 -3.30
CA LYS A 47 2.42 14.40 -2.83
C LYS A 47 2.37 14.55 -1.32
N VAL A 48 1.18 14.44 -0.73
CA VAL A 48 0.99 14.51 0.74
C VAL A 48 1.77 13.38 1.42
N GLN A 49 1.68 12.16 0.88
CA GLN A 49 2.41 11.02 1.41
C GLN A 49 3.93 11.24 1.38
N LYS A 50 4.47 11.79 0.28
CA LYS A 50 5.90 12.15 0.19
C LYS A 50 6.29 13.20 1.24
N GLN A 51 5.45 14.19 1.49
CA GLN A 51 5.71 15.23 2.49
C GLN A 51 5.67 14.69 3.93
N GLN A 52 4.84 13.68 4.18
CA GLN A 52 4.67 13.08 5.51
C GLN A 52 5.57 11.86 5.74
N THR A 53 6.46 11.53 4.81
CA THR A 53 7.37 10.40 4.93
C THR A 53 8.81 10.87 5.09
N ILE A 54 9.49 10.39 6.12
CA ILE A 54 10.94 10.56 6.28
C ILE A 54 11.63 9.25 5.93
N ALA A 55 12.67 9.33 5.10
CA ALA A 55 13.50 8.20 4.74
C ALA A 55 14.88 8.35 5.39
N LEU A 56 15.33 7.31 6.09
CA LEU A 56 16.62 7.23 6.76
C LEU A 56 17.45 6.12 6.12
N LEU A 57 18.65 6.46 5.67
CA LEU A 57 19.66 5.53 5.19
C LEU A 57 20.86 5.55 6.16
N ASP A 58 21.15 4.42 6.81
CA ASP A 58 22.16 4.32 7.88
C ASP A 58 22.01 5.41 8.95
N GLY A 59 20.76 5.69 9.35
CA GLY A 59 20.43 6.70 10.36
C GLY A 59 20.50 8.17 9.88
N LYS A 60 20.77 8.42 8.60
CA LYS A 60 20.79 9.77 8.02
C LYS A 60 19.61 9.99 7.09
N VAL A 61 19.03 11.19 7.10
CA VAL A 61 17.95 11.55 6.16
C VAL A 61 18.46 11.42 4.72
N SER A 62 17.68 10.71 3.91
CA SER A 62 17.99 10.42 2.50
C SER A 62 16.71 10.51 1.66
N ASP A 63 16.87 10.64 0.35
CA ASP A 63 15.74 10.61 -0.58
C ASP A 63 15.21 9.17 -0.69
N LEU A 64 13.88 9.05 -0.72
CA LEU A 64 13.17 7.82 -1.02
C LEU A 64 13.65 7.21 -2.36
N VAL A 65 13.91 8.05 -3.36
CA VAL A 65 14.40 7.61 -4.68
C VAL A 65 15.75 6.91 -4.59
N ASP A 66 16.63 7.36 -3.69
CA ASP A 66 17.94 6.74 -3.50
C ASP A 66 17.82 5.40 -2.78
N ILE A 67 16.93 5.30 -1.78
CA ILE A 67 16.62 4.05 -1.09
C ILE A 67 16.03 3.03 -2.09
N GLU A 68 15.07 3.44 -2.92
CA GLU A 68 14.48 2.59 -3.97
C GLU A 68 15.55 2.08 -4.94
N ARG A 69 16.46 2.97 -5.38
CA ARG A 69 17.58 2.60 -6.27
C ARG A 69 18.51 1.58 -5.61
N LEU A 70 18.83 1.77 -4.33
CA LEU A 70 19.69 0.84 -3.58
C LEU A 70 19.01 -0.51 -3.35
N MET A 71 17.71 -0.51 -3.08
CA MET A 71 16.89 -1.71 -2.92
C MET A 71 16.84 -2.51 -4.23
N ALA A 72 16.57 -1.84 -5.36
CA ALA A 72 16.57 -2.47 -6.69
C ALA A 72 17.93 -3.08 -7.08
N ARG A 73 19.03 -2.52 -6.57
CA ARG A 73 20.40 -3.04 -6.75
C ARG A 73 20.79 -4.10 -5.71
N GLY A 74 19.88 -4.49 -4.81
CA GLY A 74 20.16 -5.45 -3.74
C GLY A 74 21.22 -4.97 -2.75
N LYS A 75 21.38 -3.65 -2.56
CA LYS A 75 22.39 -3.03 -1.68
C LYS A 75 21.88 -2.70 -0.27
N ILE A 76 20.60 -2.99 0.00
CA ILE A 76 20.00 -2.85 1.33
C ILE A 76 20.08 -4.19 2.05
N ARG A 77 20.52 -4.16 3.31
CA ARG A 77 20.56 -5.29 4.24
C ARG A 77 19.27 -5.36 5.03
N ASP A 78 18.90 -4.25 5.67
CA ASP A 78 17.73 -4.14 6.55
C ASP A 78 16.80 -3.04 6.03
N PHE A 79 15.49 -3.29 6.09
CA PHE A 79 14.48 -2.34 5.66
C PHE A 79 13.26 -2.42 6.58
N THR A 80 12.90 -1.29 7.19
CA THR A 80 11.82 -1.18 8.16
C THR A 80 10.95 0.02 7.83
N ILE A 81 9.63 -0.16 7.93
CA ILE A 81 8.65 0.92 7.80
C ILE A 81 7.92 1.06 9.13
N ILE A 82 8.00 2.26 9.71
CA ILE A 82 7.36 2.61 10.97
C ILE A 82 6.21 3.57 10.68
N LYS A 83 5.01 3.21 11.14
CA LYS A 83 3.79 4.04 11.05
C LYS A 83 3.14 4.28 12.41
N ASP A 84 3.59 3.57 13.43
CA ASP A 84 3.12 3.74 14.81
C ASP A 84 3.56 5.11 15.34
N SER A 85 2.62 5.84 15.94
CA SER A 85 2.89 7.20 16.40
C SER A 85 3.87 7.22 17.58
N ALA A 86 3.80 6.26 18.49
CA ALA A 86 4.68 6.21 19.65
C ALA A 86 6.12 5.86 19.23
N GLU A 87 6.31 4.98 18.25
CA GLU A 87 7.63 4.69 17.68
C GLU A 87 8.21 5.89 16.92
N ILE A 88 7.39 6.62 16.15
CA ILE A 88 7.84 7.83 15.44
C ILE A 88 8.26 8.93 16.44
N GLU A 89 7.50 9.11 17.52
CA GLU A 89 7.84 10.08 18.57
C GLU A 89 9.11 9.70 19.34
N LYS A 90 9.35 8.39 19.58
CA LYS A 90 10.62 7.90 20.15
C LYS A 90 11.83 8.20 19.27
N LEU A 91 11.63 8.36 17.96
CA LEU A 91 12.65 8.79 17.01
C LEU A 91 12.78 10.33 16.92
N HIS A 92 12.12 11.06 17.84
CA HIS A 92 12.11 12.52 17.90
C HIS A 92 11.47 13.21 16.69
N TYR A 93 10.58 12.52 15.96
CA TYR A 93 9.77 13.11 14.91
C TYR A 93 8.35 13.41 15.41
N SER A 94 7.83 14.58 15.06
CA SER A 94 6.44 14.93 15.38
C SER A 94 5.48 14.16 14.49
N TYR A 95 4.61 13.35 15.10
CA TYR A 95 3.58 12.62 14.35
C TYR A 95 2.57 13.54 13.66
N GLY A 96 2.46 14.81 14.09
CA GLY A 96 1.65 15.82 13.39
C GLY A 96 2.10 16.05 11.94
N ASN A 97 3.42 16.00 11.71
CA ASN A 97 4.02 16.29 10.42
C ASN A 97 4.49 15.03 9.69
N VAL A 98 4.96 14.03 10.44
CA VAL A 98 5.57 12.79 9.92
C VAL A 98 4.65 11.62 10.25
N LYS A 99 4.09 10.98 9.23
CA LYS A 99 3.19 9.82 9.37
C LYS A 99 3.87 8.50 9.07
N THR A 100 5.05 8.53 8.45
CA THR A 100 5.81 7.32 8.12
C THR A 100 7.29 7.60 8.22
N VAL A 101 8.02 6.70 8.87
CA VAL A 101 9.49 6.70 8.87
C VAL A 101 9.95 5.41 8.21
N ILE A 102 10.76 5.54 7.17
CA ILE A 102 11.40 4.42 6.47
C ILE A 102 12.85 4.37 6.93
N ILE A 103 13.29 3.22 7.40
CA ILE A 103 14.67 3.01 7.84
C ILE A 103 15.27 1.93 6.96
N ALA A 104 16.35 2.26 6.28
CA ALA A 104 17.12 1.36 5.45
C ALA A 104 18.58 1.33 5.91
N VAL A 105 19.18 0.15 5.91
CA VAL A 105 20.60 -0.03 6.24
C VAL A 105 21.30 -0.69 5.06
N LYS A 106 22.45 -0.16 4.65
CA LYS A 106 23.23 -0.76 3.55
C LYS A 106 23.90 -2.08 3.99
N LYS A 107 24.18 -2.92 3.01
CA LYS A 107 25.03 -4.11 3.18
C LYS A 107 26.46 -3.74 3.52
#